data_AF-A0A7V5GA99-F1
#
_entry.id   AF-A0A7V5GA99-F1
#
_cell.length_a   1.000
_cell.length_b   1.000
_cell.length_c   1.000
_cell.angle_alpha   90.00
_cell.angle_beta   90.00
_cell.angle_gamma   90.00
#
_symmetry.space_group_name_H-M   'P 1'
#
loop_
_entity.id
_entity.type
_entity.pdbx_description
1 polymer ?
#
loop_
_entity_poly.entity_id
_entity_poly.type
_entity_poly.pdbx_seq_one_letter_code
_entity_poly.pdbx_strand_id
1 'polypeptide(L)'
;MQKRIKLKTKTNFLLLAREIGYQLKAIKTLSDGIEEANYQRYISRFAYPRFHLFVKKNNSNEIILSLHFDQKKPSYNGSSAHSGEYDGQLVKDEMERILKIIQRIE
;
A
#
# COMPACT_ATOMS: atom_id res chain seq x y z
N MET A 1 9.37 -0.62 1.67
CA MET A 1 9.26 -1.43 2.89
C MET A 1 8.14 -2.44 2.77
N GLN A 2 8.36 -3.69 3.19
CA GLN A 2 7.35 -4.76 3.16
C GLN A 2 7.08 -5.29 4.58
N LYS A 3 5.80 -5.53 4.90
CA LYS A 3 5.35 -6.12 6.17
C LYS A 3 4.27 -7.15 5.93
N ARG A 4 4.32 -8.24 6.68
CA ARG A 4 3.36 -9.35 6.63
C ARG A 4 2.63 -9.38 7.96
N ILE A 5 1.30 -9.43 7.93
CA ILE A 5 0.46 -9.45 9.12
C ILE A 5 -0.71 -10.41 8.94
N LYS A 6 -1.11 -11.05 10.04
CA LYS A 6 -2.28 -11.92 10.11
C LYS A 6 -3.43 -11.15 10.74
N LEU A 7 -4.59 -11.19 10.11
CA LEU A 7 -5.80 -10.50 10.52
C LEU A 7 -6.75 -11.45 11.23
N LYS A 8 -7.60 -10.90 12.11
CA LYS A 8 -8.62 -11.70 12.79
C LYS A 8 -9.79 -11.98 11.85
N THR A 9 -10.09 -11.02 10.98
CA THR A 9 -11.21 -11.09 10.04
C THR A 9 -10.74 -10.97 8.60
N LYS A 10 -11.66 -11.23 7.66
CA LYS A 10 -11.37 -11.09 6.23
C LYS A 10 -11.35 -9.61 5.84
N THR A 11 -10.25 -9.14 5.27
CA THR A 11 -10.10 -7.73 4.86
C THR A 11 -11.06 -7.36 3.73
N ASN A 12 -11.79 -6.27 3.94
CA ASN A 12 -12.44 -5.54 2.85
C ASN A 12 -11.53 -4.41 2.36
N PHE A 13 -11.08 -4.50 1.12
CA PHE A 13 -10.14 -3.55 0.54
C PHE A 13 -10.66 -2.11 0.47
N LEU A 14 -11.97 -1.91 0.29
CA LEU A 14 -12.57 -0.58 0.24
C LEU A 14 -12.62 0.07 1.61
N LEU A 15 -13.03 -0.71 2.63
CA LEU A 15 -13.05 -0.23 4.02
C LEU A 15 -11.62 0.07 4.49
N LEU A 16 -10.67 -0.83 4.22
CA LEU A 16 -9.27 -0.60 4.55
C LEU A 16 -8.76 0.72 3.96
N ALA A 17 -9.04 1.00 2.68
CA ALA A 17 -8.64 2.26 2.02
C ALA A 17 -9.11 3.49 2.79
N ARG A 18 -10.40 3.47 3.19
CA ARG A 18 -11.04 4.57 3.93
C ARG A 18 -10.38 4.79 5.28
N GLU A 19 -10.14 3.72 6.04
CA GLU A 19 -9.55 3.80 7.38
C GLU A 19 -8.10 4.29 7.34
N ILE A 20 -7.30 3.83 6.39
CA ILE A 20 -5.89 4.23 6.29
C ILE A 20 -5.70 5.58 5.57
N GLY A 21 -6.76 6.17 4.99
CA GLY A 21 -6.72 7.45 4.29
C GLY A 21 -6.10 7.37 2.89
N TYR A 22 -6.25 6.24 2.21
CA TYR A 22 -5.75 6.01 0.86
C TYR A 22 -6.91 5.87 -0.15
N GLN A 23 -6.62 6.18 -1.41
CA GLN A 23 -7.52 5.91 -2.52
C GLN A 23 -7.20 4.53 -3.11
N LEU A 24 -8.20 3.66 -3.22
CA LEU A 24 -8.08 2.43 -4.00
C LEU A 24 -8.04 2.79 -5.50
N LYS A 25 -7.00 2.33 -6.20
CA LYS A 25 -6.83 2.57 -7.65
C LYS A 25 -7.17 1.36 -8.49
N ALA A 26 -6.81 0.17 -8.04
CA ALA A 26 -7.10 -1.07 -8.74
C ALA A 26 -7.09 -2.24 -7.75
N ILE A 27 -7.87 -3.27 -8.06
CA ILE A 27 -7.73 -4.60 -7.48
C ILE A 27 -7.40 -5.53 -8.65
N LYS A 28 -6.42 -6.39 -8.47
CA LYS A 28 -6.02 -7.40 -9.45
C LYS A 28 -6.02 -8.76 -8.79
N THR A 29 -6.52 -9.76 -9.49
CA THR A 29 -6.31 -11.16 -9.12
C THR A 29 -5.02 -11.63 -9.79
N LEU A 30 -4.02 -11.98 -8.97
CA LEU A 30 -2.76 -12.57 -9.40
C LEU A 30 -2.93 -14.08 -9.61
N SER A 31 -1.85 -14.78 -9.96
CA SER A 31 -1.84 -16.25 -9.97
C SER A 31 -2.23 -16.80 -8.59
N ASP A 32 -2.73 -18.04 -8.56
CA ASP A 32 -3.00 -18.79 -7.33
C ASP A 32 -4.13 -18.20 -6.45
N GLY A 33 -5.00 -17.36 -7.02
CA GLY A 33 -6.15 -16.77 -6.32
C GLY A 33 -5.80 -15.66 -5.34
N ILE A 34 -4.57 -15.14 -5.39
CA ILE A 34 -4.13 -14.01 -4.57
C ILE A 34 -4.73 -12.72 -5.12
N GLU A 35 -5.37 -11.92 -4.28
CA GLU A 35 -5.81 -10.58 -4.69
C GLU A 35 -4.80 -9.53 -4.22
N GLU A 36 -4.45 -8.60 -5.11
CA GLU A 36 -3.62 -7.44 -4.81
C GLU A 36 -4.41 -6.16 -5.03
N ALA A 37 -4.52 -5.35 -3.97
CA ALA A 37 -5.07 -4.01 -4.03
C ALA A 37 -3.95 -2.97 -4.13
N ASN A 38 -4.12 -2.02 -5.05
CA ASN A 38 -3.22 -0.89 -5.28
C ASN A 38 -3.86 0.37 -4.70
N TYR A 39 -3.18 0.97 -3.72
CA TYR A 39 -3.61 2.16 -3.02
C TYR A 39 -2.63 3.31 -3.20
N GLN A 40 -3.15 4.53 -3.25
CA GLN A 40 -2.36 5.75 -3.36
C GLN A 40 -2.83 6.81 -2.38
N ARG A 41 -1.88 7.52 -1.77
CA ARG A 41 -2.13 8.71 -0.93
C ARG A 41 -1.21 9.85 -1.38
N TYR A 42 -1.82 10.89 -1.92
CA TYR A 42 -1.12 12.09 -2.40
C TYR A 42 -0.84 13.02 -1.22
N ILE A 43 0.39 13.55 -1.12
CA ILE A 43 0.77 14.51 -0.10
C ILE A 43 0.55 15.95 -0.58
N SER A 44 0.60 16.18 -1.89
CA SER A 44 0.33 17.47 -2.52
C SER A 44 -0.95 17.40 -3.36
N ARG A 45 -1.37 18.56 -3.91
CA ARG A 45 -2.44 18.64 -4.91
C ARG A 45 -2.02 18.07 -6.28
N PHE A 46 -0.74 17.77 -6.46
CA PHE A 46 -0.18 17.23 -7.69
C PHE A 46 -0.02 15.71 -7.58
N ALA A 47 0.32 15.08 -8.70
CA ALA A 47 0.48 13.62 -8.76
C ALA A 47 1.62 13.07 -7.88
N TYR A 48 2.56 13.92 -7.47
CA TYR A 48 3.71 13.59 -6.61
C TYR A 48 3.99 14.75 -5.63
N PRO A 49 4.62 14.49 -4.47
CA PRO A 49 4.98 13.17 -3.97
C PRO A 49 3.76 12.40 -3.44
N ARG A 50 3.83 11.06 -3.52
CA ARG A 50 2.74 10.18 -3.08
C ARG A 50 3.27 8.93 -2.39
N PHE A 51 2.52 8.43 -1.43
CA PHE A 51 2.67 7.05 -0.99
C PHE A 51 1.90 6.12 -1.89
N HIS A 52 2.48 4.98 -2.17
CA HIS A 52 1.85 3.91 -2.92
C HIS A 52 2.01 2.63 -2.12
N LEU A 53 0.86 2.05 -1.78
CA LEU A 53 0.74 0.86 -0.95
C LEU A 53 0.10 -0.25 -1.78
N PHE A 54 0.77 -1.38 -1.85
CA PHE A 54 0.19 -2.63 -2.33
C PHE A 54 -0.21 -3.49 -1.14
N VAL A 55 -1.41 -4.06 -1.19
CA VAL A 55 -1.89 -5.04 -0.21
C VAL A 55 -2.24 -6.31 -0.93
N LYS A 56 -1.39 -7.33 -0.79
CA LYS A 56 -1.70 -8.68 -1.24
C LYS A 56 -2.41 -9.42 -0.13
N LYS A 57 -3.47 -10.17 -0.46
CA LYS A 57 -4.11 -11.10 0.47
C LYS A 57 -4.24 -12.47 -0.16
N ASN A 58 -4.02 -13.50 0.67
CA ASN A 58 -4.32 -14.88 0.34
C ASN A 58 -5.61 -15.32 1.05
N ASN A 59 -6.00 -16.58 0.89
CA ASN A 59 -7.20 -17.14 1.52
C ASN A 59 -7.08 -17.34 3.05
N SER A 60 -5.93 -17.04 3.67
CA SER A 60 -5.58 -17.40 5.06
C SER A 60 -5.65 -16.22 6.05
N ASN A 61 -6.47 -15.19 5.77
CA ASN A 61 -6.52 -13.92 6.53
C ASN A 61 -5.14 -13.26 6.73
N GLU A 62 -4.19 -13.58 5.86
CA GLU A 62 -2.86 -13.01 5.90
C GLU A 62 -2.74 -11.98 4.78
N ILE A 63 -2.23 -10.81 5.13
CA ILE A 63 -1.95 -9.75 4.17
C ILE A 63 -0.48 -9.36 4.18
N ILE A 64 0.00 -8.96 3.00
CA ILE A 64 1.33 -8.45 2.77
C ILE A 64 1.18 -7.01 2.29
N LEU A 65 1.70 -6.08 3.09
CA LEU A 65 1.78 -4.66 2.82
C LEU A 65 3.13 -4.35 2.19
N SER A 66 3.15 -3.72 1.02
CA SER A 66 4.35 -3.18 0.38
C SER A 66 4.17 -1.69 0.14
N LEU A 67 4.91 -0.85 0.87
CA LEU A 67 4.81 0.61 0.82
C LEU A 67 6.08 1.21 0.22
N HIS A 68 5.90 2.19 -0.65
CA HIS A 68 6.97 3.04 -1.18
C HIS A 68 6.52 4.50 -1.30
N PHE A 69 7.48 5.43 -1.23
CA PHE A 69 7.24 6.87 -1.35
C PHE A 69 7.80 7.39 -2.68
N ASP A 70 6.91 7.71 -3.61
CA ASP A 70 7.29 8.26 -4.92
C ASP A 70 7.50 9.76 -4.81
N GLN A 71 8.73 10.24 -4.96
CA GLN A 71 9.03 11.68 -4.90
C GLN A 71 8.77 12.42 -6.23
N LYS A 72 9.03 11.76 -7.36
CA LYS A 72 8.87 12.34 -8.71
C LYS A 72 8.29 11.34 -9.71
N LYS A 73 7.75 11.88 -10.80
CA LYS A 73 7.35 11.08 -11.97
C LYS A 73 8.58 10.34 -12.53
N PRO A 74 8.47 9.07 -12.95
CA PRO A 74 9.58 8.36 -13.57
C PRO A 74 10.06 9.13 -14.81
N SER A 75 11.37 9.33 -14.91
CA SER A 75 12.03 10.12 -15.95
C SER A 75 12.59 9.27 -17.10
N TYR A 76 12.55 7.94 -17.00
CA TYR A 76 13.09 7.04 -18.02
C TYR A 76 11.96 6.40 -18.85
N ASN A 77 11.97 6.65 -20.16
CA ASN A 77 11.16 5.89 -21.12
C ASN A 77 11.55 4.41 -21.03
N GLY A 78 10.63 3.57 -20.54
CA GLY A 78 10.80 2.11 -20.52
C GLY A 78 11.08 1.46 -19.16
N SER A 79 11.08 2.19 -18.04
CA SER A 79 11.16 1.56 -16.71
C SER A 79 10.16 2.14 -15.72
N SER A 80 9.35 1.24 -15.14
CA SER A 80 8.30 1.54 -14.15
C SER A 80 8.85 1.81 -12.74
N ALA A 81 10.18 1.78 -12.57
CA ALA A 81 10.81 2.02 -11.29
C ALA A 81 10.80 3.52 -10.98
N HIS A 82 9.91 3.92 -10.08
CA HIS A 82 9.92 5.26 -9.51
C HIS A 82 11.26 5.51 -8.80
N SER A 83 11.74 6.76 -8.75
CA SER A 83 12.79 7.17 -7.81
C SER A 83 12.21 7.20 -6.39
N GLY A 84 11.72 6.05 -5.95
CA GLY A 84 11.03 5.86 -4.70
C GLY A 84 12.03 5.71 -3.58
N GLU A 85 11.76 6.36 -2.45
CA GLU A 85 12.44 6.01 -1.22
C GLU A 85 11.76 4.76 -0.67
N TYR A 86 12.50 3.66 -0.56
CA TYR A 86 11.94 2.37 -0.14
C TYR A 86 12.10 2.10 1.36
N ASP A 87 13.08 2.72 2.03
CA ASP A 87 13.40 2.48 3.45
C ASP A 87 13.69 3.76 4.28
N GLY A 88 13.24 4.91 3.77
CA GLY A 88 13.29 6.18 4.46
C GLY A 88 12.51 6.23 5.77
N GLN A 89 12.86 7.17 6.64
CA GLN A 89 12.11 7.40 7.89
C GLN A 89 10.62 7.66 7.59
N LEU A 90 10.32 8.41 6.53
CA LEU A 90 8.94 8.67 6.07
C LEU A 90 8.15 7.39 5.76
N VAL A 91 8.78 6.40 5.14
CA VAL A 91 8.13 5.12 4.81
C VAL A 91 7.93 4.28 6.07
N LYS A 92 8.87 4.31 7.00
CA LYS A 92 8.77 3.60 8.28
C LYS A 92 7.64 4.17 9.12
N ASP A 93 7.61 5.50 9.29
CA ASP A 93 6.58 6.19 10.07
C ASP A 93 5.18 5.95 9.50
N GLU A 94 5.04 6.00 8.17
CA GLU A 94 3.76 5.74 7.51
C GLU A 94 3.35 4.26 7.61
N MET A 95 4.29 3.32 7.49
CA MET A 95 4.02 1.90 7.71
C MET A 95 3.56 1.65 9.16
N GLU A 96 4.20 2.26 10.15
CA GLU A 96 3.78 2.16 11.55
C GLU A 96 2.38 2.73 11.78
N ARG A 97 2.07 3.88 11.18
CA ARG A 97 0.72 4.47 11.25
C ARG A 97 -0.33 3.53 10.67
N ILE A 98 -0.07 2.93 9.50
CA ILE A 98 -0.97 1.96 8.85
C ILE A 98 -1.19 0.76 9.76
N LEU A 99 -0.12 0.19 10.33
CA LEU A 99 -0.21 -0.96 11.22
C LEU A 99 -1.03 -0.65 12.49
N LYS A 100 -0.84 0.53 13.09
CA LYS A 100 -1.63 0.96 14.27
C LYS A 100 -3.12 1.07 13.94
N ILE A 101 -3.47 1.58 12.76
CA ILE A 101 -4.87 1.67 12.33
C ILE A 101 -5.46 0.27 12.12
N ILE A 102 -4.74 -0.61 11.41
CA ILE A 102 -5.19 -1.99 11.17
C ILE A 102 -5.41 -2.72 12.50
N GLN A 103 -4.49 -2.59 13.46
CA GLN A 103 -4.64 -3.19 14.79
C GLN A 103 -5.86 -2.67 15.57
N ARG A 104 -6.30 -1.43 15.31
CA ARG A 104 -7.46 -0.84 15.98
C ARG A 104 -8.79 -1.34 15.41
N ILE A 105 -8.84 -1.63 14.10
CA ILE A 105 -10.07 -2.04 13.40
C ILE A 105 -10.24 -3.57 13.33
N GLU A 106 -9.23 -4.34 13.74
CA GLU A 106 -9.20 -5.82 13.76
C GLU A 106 -9.32 -6.43 15.16
#